data_AF-C5FX77-F1
#
_entry.id   AF-C5FX77-F1
#
_cell.length_a   1.000
_cell.length_b   1.000
_cell.length_c   1.000
_cell.angle_alpha   90.00
_cell.angle_beta   90.00
_cell.angle_gamma   90.00
#
_symmetry.space_group_name_H-M   'P 1'
#
loop_
_entity.id
_entity.type
_entity.pdbx_description
1 polymer ?
#
loop_
_entity_poly.entity_id
_entity_poly.type
_entity_poly.pdbx_seq_one_letter_code
_entity_poly.pdbx_strand_id
1 'polypeptide(L)'
;MYISSLVVITLYAFVTSICAAPAEYTLITSKQHGLNLTFNDYLNTVGFESGSFDRHWVDVPVTNGVKNWHCYRAKQYPQFDWLWIRFYDPKSGEVARTPKYNNPPSIFNVETVRDVSYLISLETTNTNQQLAWTIERNTTSDQNFVLKLRPYTRLPSQEFIITQELGDDLTGR
;
A
#
# COMPACT_ATOMS: atom_id res chain seq x y z
N MET A 1 7.11 -25.33 46.34
CA MET A 1 6.76 -25.72 44.96
C MET A 1 6.00 -24.55 44.32
N TYR A 2 6.72 -23.56 43.77
CA TYR A 2 6.12 -22.30 43.25
C TYR A 2 6.76 -21.85 41.92
N ILE A 3 7.48 -22.74 41.24
CA ILE A 3 8.19 -22.41 39.99
C ILE A 3 7.24 -22.51 38.79
N SER A 4 6.21 -23.36 38.86
CA SER A 4 5.29 -23.61 37.75
C SER A 4 4.33 -22.45 37.45
N SER A 5 3.93 -21.65 38.46
CA SER A 5 2.98 -20.54 38.27
C SER A 5 3.60 -19.31 37.61
N LEU A 6 4.88 -19.03 37.89
CA LEU A 6 5.61 -17.89 37.32
C LEU A 6 5.85 -18.04 35.82
N VAL A 7 6.25 -19.25 35.38
CA VAL A 7 6.51 -19.55 33.95
C VAL A 7 5.24 -19.39 33.11
N VAL A 8 4.10 -19.81 33.65
CA VAL A 8 2.80 -19.72 32.97
C VAL A 8 2.36 -18.26 32.81
N ILE A 9 2.50 -17.43 33.84
CA ILE A 9 2.14 -16.00 33.78
C ILE A 9 3.02 -15.25 32.76
N THR A 10 4.33 -15.53 32.72
CA THR A 10 5.21 -14.92 31.71
C THR A 10 4.88 -15.34 30.28
N LEU A 11 4.43 -16.58 30.06
CA LEU A 11 4.02 -17.03 28.71
C LEU A 11 2.74 -16.31 28.25
N TYR A 12 1.75 -16.16 29.15
CA TYR A 12 0.51 -15.44 28.82
C TYR A 12 0.75 -13.96 28.56
N ALA A 13 1.59 -13.29 29.36
CA ALA A 13 1.95 -11.89 29.13
C ALA A 13 2.68 -11.67 27.79
N PHE A 14 3.51 -12.63 27.38
CA PHE A 14 4.20 -12.58 26.09
C PHE A 14 3.23 -12.79 24.92
N VAL A 15 2.29 -13.74 25.04
CA VAL A 15 1.25 -13.98 24.03
C VAL A 15 0.29 -12.79 23.91
N THR A 16 -0.09 -12.15 25.02
CA THR A 16 -0.92 -10.93 24.97
C THR A 16 -0.17 -9.74 24.39
N SER A 17 1.14 -9.62 24.63
CA SER A 17 1.97 -8.56 24.04
C SER A 17 2.16 -8.73 22.53
N ILE A 18 2.19 -9.96 22.02
CA ILE A 18 2.27 -10.24 20.57
C ILE A 18 0.91 -9.98 19.91
N CYS A 19 -0.19 -10.29 20.58
CA CYS A 19 -1.54 -10.00 20.07
C CYS A 19 -1.96 -8.52 20.17
N ALA A 20 -1.25 -7.71 20.96
CA ALA A 20 -1.53 -6.28 21.15
C ALA A 20 -0.56 -5.36 20.40
N ALA A 21 0.16 -5.88 19.39
CA ALA A 21 0.96 -5.02 18.53
C ALA A 21 0.04 -4.00 17.84
N PRO A 22 0.32 -2.69 17.92
CA PRO A 22 -0.49 -1.67 17.28
C PRO A 22 -0.56 -1.94 15.78
N ALA A 23 -1.71 -1.67 15.16
CA ALA A 23 -1.84 -1.81 13.71
C ALA A 23 -0.81 -0.90 13.02
N GLU A 24 0.09 -1.44 12.22
CA GLU A 24 1.03 -0.63 11.43
C GLU A 24 0.38 -0.25 10.09
N TYR A 25 0.44 1.02 9.73
CA TYR A 25 0.01 1.51 8.43
C TYR A 25 1.20 1.87 7.57
N THR A 26 1.13 1.49 6.30
CA THR A 26 2.11 1.83 5.29
C THR A 26 1.77 3.19 4.68
N LEU A 27 2.74 4.10 4.71
CA LEU A 27 2.74 5.33 3.93
C LEU A 27 3.61 5.12 2.68
N ILE A 28 3.09 5.55 1.53
CA ILE A 28 3.80 5.53 0.25
C ILE A 28 3.90 6.96 -0.24
N THR A 29 5.09 7.53 -0.20
CA THR A 29 5.33 8.94 -0.55
C THR A 29 6.08 9.03 -1.87
N SER A 30 5.62 9.85 -2.81
CA SER A 30 6.41 10.19 -4.00
C SER A 30 7.67 10.93 -3.57
N LYS A 31 8.85 10.42 -3.92
CA LYS A 31 10.12 11.07 -3.58
C LYS A 31 10.23 12.45 -4.22
N GLN A 32 9.87 12.55 -5.50
CA GLN A 32 9.98 13.78 -6.27
C GLN A 32 9.11 14.92 -5.72
N HIS A 33 7.92 14.59 -5.21
CA HIS A 33 6.92 15.59 -4.85
C HIS A 33 6.63 15.71 -3.35
N GLY A 34 7.07 14.75 -2.53
CA GLY A 34 6.74 14.70 -1.10
C GLY A 34 5.25 14.48 -0.81
N LEU A 35 4.48 14.00 -1.79
CA LEU A 35 3.05 13.74 -1.68
C LEU A 35 2.79 12.29 -1.33
N ASN A 36 1.80 12.04 -0.47
CA ASN A 36 1.43 10.69 -0.07
C ASN A 36 0.39 10.10 -1.03
N LEU A 37 0.50 8.81 -1.28
CA LEU A 37 -0.52 8.02 -1.96
C LEU A 37 -1.80 8.07 -1.14
N THR A 38 -2.89 8.53 -1.76
CA THR A 38 -4.14 8.82 -1.08
C THR A 38 -5.29 8.22 -1.86
N PHE A 39 -6.22 7.59 -1.15
CA PHE A 39 -7.50 7.16 -1.69
C PHE A 39 -8.46 8.35 -1.81
N ASN A 40 -9.12 8.50 -2.95
CA ASN A 40 -10.18 9.48 -3.15
C ASN A 40 -11.54 8.76 -3.29
N ASP A 41 -12.38 8.83 -2.25
CA ASP A 41 -13.70 8.16 -2.23
C ASP A 41 -14.70 8.75 -3.24
N TYR A 42 -14.61 10.05 -3.53
CA TYR A 42 -15.50 10.69 -4.50
C TYR A 42 -15.29 10.15 -5.92
N LEU A 43 -14.03 9.93 -6.31
CA LEU A 43 -13.66 9.49 -7.66
C LEU A 43 -13.37 7.99 -7.75
N ASN A 44 -13.29 7.29 -6.62
CA ASN A 44 -12.79 5.91 -6.51
C ASN A 44 -11.41 5.70 -7.19
N THR A 45 -10.59 6.74 -7.17
CA THR A 45 -9.24 6.76 -7.75
C THR A 45 -8.19 6.76 -6.66
N VAL A 46 -6.98 6.36 -7.05
CA VAL A 46 -5.78 6.54 -6.22
C VAL A 46 -4.94 7.66 -6.79
N GLY A 47 -4.66 8.65 -5.94
CA GLY A 47 -3.89 9.82 -6.30
C GLY A 47 -2.81 10.15 -5.28
N PHE A 48 -2.30 11.37 -5.35
CA PHE A 48 -1.27 11.85 -4.44
C PHE A 48 -1.59 13.24 -3.90
N GLU A 49 -1.61 13.36 -2.58
CA GLU A 49 -2.03 14.57 -1.87
C GLU A 49 -1.17 14.82 -0.62
N SER A 50 -1.10 16.08 -0.18
CA SER A 50 -0.43 16.45 1.06
C SER A 50 -1.39 16.31 2.25
N GLY A 51 -1.01 15.54 3.27
CA GLY A 51 -1.67 15.58 4.58
C GLY A 51 -3.08 14.99 4.67
N SER A 52 -3.53 14.19 3.69
CA SER A 52 -4.82 13.50 3.78
C SER A 52 -4.82 12.44 4.90
N PHE A 53 -5.99 12.20 5.52
CA PHE A 53 -6.21 11.08 6.44
C PHE A 53 -6.32 9.74 5.69
N ASP A 54 -6.72 9.78 4.42
CA ASP A 54 -6.85 8.62 3.52
C ASP A 54 -5.53 8.18 2.89
N ARG A 55 -4.40 8.59 3.49
CA ARG A 55 -3.04 8.24 3.09
C ARG A 55 -2.56 6.88 3.61
N HIS A 56 -3.32 6.28 4.52
CA HIS A 56 -2.91 5.07 5.23
C HIS A 56 -3.30 3.83 4.44
N TRP A 57 -2.29 3.04 4.09
CA TRP A 57 -2.46 1.77 3.40
C TRP A 57 -2.03 0.61 4.30
N VAL A 58 -2.46 -0.59 3.98
CA VAL A 58 -1.95 -1.83 4.56
C VAL A 58 -1.20 -2.56 3.47
N ASP A 59 0.10 -2.74 3.66
CA ASP A 59 0.92 -3.64 2.86
C ASP A 59 0.57 -5.09 3.19
N VAL A 60 0.29 -5.88 2.16
CA VAL A 60 -0.03 -7.30 2.27
C VAL A 60 0.99 -8.08 1.44
N PRO A 61 1.98 -8.73 2.08
CA PRO A 61 2.93 -9.57 1.36
C PRO A 61 2.20 -10.77 0.77
N VAL A 62 2.38 -10.99 -0.53
CA VAL A 62 1.74 -12.09 -1.29
C VAL A 62 2.49 -13.41 -1.09
N THR A 63 3.79 -13.33 -0.82
CA THR A 63 4.61 -14.50 -0.51
C THR A 63 5.30 -14.30 0.83
N ASN A 64 5.53 -15.39 1.57
CA ASN A 64 6.22 -15.35 2.87
C ASN A 64 7.73 -15.13 2.70
N GLY A 65 8.13 -14.02 2.06
CA GLY A 65 9.53 -13.60 1.86
C GLY A 65 10.27 -14.28 0.71
N VAL A 66 9.63 -15.16 -0.06
CA VAL A 66 10.27 -15.84 -1.22
C VAL A 66 10.48 -14.86 -2.37
N LYS A 67 9.51 -13.98 -2.58
CA LYS A 67 9.53 -12.87 -3.53
C LYS A 67 9.06 -11.62 -2.83
N ASN A 68 9.60 -10.47 -3.23
CA ASN A 68 9.19 -9.18 -2.70
C ASN A 68 7.90 -8.72 -3.41
N TRP A 69 6.85 -9.54 -3.30
CA TRP A 69 5.57 -9.35 -3.97
C TRP A 69 4.53 -8.88 -2.98
N HIS A 70 3.86 -7.78 -3.33
CA HIS A 70 2.98 -7.04 -2.42
C HIS A 70 1.71 -6.64 -3.14
N CYS A 71 0.63 -6.56 -2.37
CA CYS A 71 -0.55 -5.80 -2.74
C CYS A 71 -0.92 -4.84 -1.61
N TYR A 72 -1.66 -3.79 -1.95
CA TYR A 72 -1.99 -2.72 -1.03
C TYR A 72 -3.49 -2.51 -0.98
N ARG A 73 -4.02 -2.35 0.23
CA ARG A 73 -5.40 -1.92 0.47
C ARG A 73 -5.44 -0.69 1.33
N ALA A 74 -6.46 0.14 1.17
CA ALA A 74 -6.67 1.27 2.06
C ALA A 74 -6.92 0.75 3.49
N LYS A 75 -6.57 1.57 4.49
CA LYS A 75 -6.98 1.34 5.88
C LYS A 75 -8.47 1.01 5.92
N GLN A 76 -8.82 -0.07 6.60
CA GLN A 76 -10.21 -0.50 6.69
C GLN A 76 -11.00 0.51 7.52
N TYR A 77 -11.99 1.13 6.87
CA TYR A 77 -13.03 1.85 7.59
C TYR A 77 -14.18 0.88 7.87
N PRO A 78 -14.83 0.94 9.05
CA PRO A 78 -15.90 0.01 9.43
C PRO A 78 -17.05 -0.10 8.42
N GLN A 79 -17.23 0.94 7.59
CA GLN A 79 -18.28 1.07 6.59
C GLN A 79 -17.88 0.65 5.16
N PHE A 80 -16.62 0.24 4.93
CA PHE A 80 -16.13 -0.13 3.61
C PHE A 80 -15.58 -1.56 3.59
N ASP A 81 -15.87 -2.25 2.48
CA ASP A 81 -15.14 -3.45 2.10
C ASP A 81 -13.66 -3.14 1.85
N TRP A 82 -12.86 -4.19 1.70
CA TRP A 82 -11.43 -4.09 1.49
C TRP A 82 -11.14 -3.39 0.16
N LEU A 83 -10.74 -2.12 0.23
CA LEU A 83 -10.44 -1.27 -0.92
C LEU A 83 -9.02 -1.51 -1.42
N TRP A 84 -8.85 -2.46 -2.34
CA TRP A 84 -7.56 -2.81 -2.93
C TRP A 84 -7.16 -1.85 -4.05
N ILE A 85 -5.87 -1.55 -4.17
CA ILE A 85 -5.34 -0.89 -5.36
C ILE A 85 -5.44 -1.86 -6.55
N ARG A 86 -6.08 -1.39 -7.63
CA ARG A 86 -6.32 -2.17 -8.85
C ARG A 86 -6.03 -1.35 -10.10
N PHE A 87 -5.35 -1.99 -11.06
CA PHE A 87 -5.29 -1.59 -12.46
C PHE A 87 -6.07 -2.62 -13.28
N TYR A 88 -7.22 -2.24 -13.83
CA TYR A 88 -8.14 -3.20 -14.44
C TYR A 88 -7.60 -3.81 -15.72
N ASP A 89 -7.11 -2.96 -16.60
CA ASP A 89 -6.41 -3.32 -17.82
C ASP A 89 -4.94 -2.91 -17.65
N PRO A 90 -4.04 -3.79 -17.17
CA PRO A 90 -2.67 -3.43 -16.76
C PRO A 90 -1.76 -3.14 -17.97
N LYS A 91 -2.07 -2.04 -18.67
CA LYS A 91 -1.34 -1.45 -19.80
C LYS A 91 -0.77 -0.09 -19.44
N SER A 92 0.16 0.40 -20.25
CA SER A 92 0.70 1.75 -20.09
C SER A 92 -0.42 2.80 -20.19
N GLY A 93 -0.45 3.71 -19.21
CA GLY A 93 -1.45 4.78 -19.08
C GLY A 93 -2.65 4.42 -18.21
N GLU A 94 -2.82 3.16 -17.80
CA GLU A 94 -3.93 2.75 -16.93
C GLU A 94 -3.83 3.45 -15.57
N VAL A 95 -4.96 3.96 -15.09
CA VAL A 95 -5.09 4.69 -13.83
C VAL A 95 -5.48 3.72 -12.71
N ALA A 96 -4.84 3.88 -11.55
CA ALA A 96 -5.15 3.10 -10.36
C ALA A 96 -6.52 3.47 -9.79
N ARG A 97 -7.28 2.45 -9.39
CA ARG A 97 -8.60 2.56 -8.77
C ARG A 97 -8.67 1.68 -7.52
N THR A 98 -9.69 1.93 -6.71
CA THR A 98 -10.02 1.13 -5.52
C THR A 98 -11.48 0.70 -5.58
N PRO A 99 -11.79 -0.34 -6.37
CA PRO A 99 -13.17 -0.74 -6.55
C PRO A 99 -13.78 -1.36 -5.29
N LYS A 100 -15.08 -1.09 -5.11
CA LYS A 100 -15.89 -1.70 -4.06
C LYS A 100 -16.24 -3.14 -4.48
N TYR A 101 -16.30 -4.06 -3.52
CA TYR A 101 -16.74 -5.47 -3.65
C TYR A 101 -15.85 -6.39 -4.52
N ASN A 102 -15.37 -7.50 -3.95
CA ASN A 102 -14.84 -8.72 -4.61
C ASN A 102 -13.86 -8.58 -5.79
N ASN A 103 -13.23 -7.43 -5.98
CA ASN A 103 -12.20 -7.27 -6.99
C ASN A 103 -10.84 -7.72 -6.42
N PRO A 104 -10.11 -8.61 -7.10
CA PRO A 104 -8.79 -9.01 -6.63
C PRO A 104 -7.83 -7.82 -6.66
N PRO A 105 -6.83 -7.75 -5.76
CA PRO A 105 -5.83 -6.70 -5.81
C PRO A 105 -4.95 -6.80 -7.06
N SER A 106 -4.32 -5.69 -7.43
CA SER A 106 -3.13 -5.76 -8.27
C SER A 106 -1.90 -6.18 -7.47
N ILE A 107 -1.05 -7.04 -8.04
CA ILE A 107 0.19 -7.52 -7.41
C ILE A 107 1.41 -6.84 -8.02
N PHE A 108 2.33 -6.42 -7.15
CA PHE A 108 3.54 -5.71 -7.54
C PHE A 108 4.78 -6.38 -6.98
N ASN A 109 5.84 -6.47 -7.77
CA ASN A 109 7.19 -6.65 -7.25
C ASN A 109 7.73 -5.31 -6.76
N VAL A 110 8.11 -5.25 -5.50
CA VAL A 110 8.75 -4.07 -4.90
C VAL A 110 10.26 -4.22 -5.07
N GLU A 111 10.86 -3.33 -5.84
CA GLU A 111 12.32 -3.26 -5.99
C GLU A 111 12.84 -2.06 -5.20
N THR A 112 13.72 -2.28 -4.22
CA THR A 112 14.31 -1.19 -3.43
C THR A 112 15.77 -0.99 -3.82
N VAL A 113 16.12 0.25 -4.19
CA VAL A 113 17.48 0.66 -4.53
C VAL A 113 17.84 1.85 -3.64
N ARG A 114 18.81 1.67 -2.74
CA ARG A 114 19.16 2.66 -1.71
C ARG A 114 17.95 3.01 -0.84
N ASP A 115 17.44 4.23 -0.95
CA ASP A 115 16.36 4.82 -0.15
C ASP A 115 15.03 4.92 -0.92
N VAL A 116 14.96 4.37 -2.14
CA VAL A 116 13.76 4.42 -2.98
C VAL A 116 13.27 3.04 -3.35
N SER A 117 11.95 2.92 -3.48
CA SER A 117 11.26 1.73 -3.94
C SER A 117 10.55 2.02 -5.26
N TYR A 118 10.58 1.03 -6.15
CA TYR A 118 9.84 0.98 -7.40
C TYR A 118 8.82 -0.16 -7.32
N LEU A 119 7.57 0.11 -7.66
CA LEU A 119 6.49 -0.88 -7.62
C LEU A 119 6.15 -1.34 -9.04
N ILE A 120 6.61 -2.53 -9.40
CA ILE A 120 6.56 -3.08 -10.77
C ILE A 120 5.39 -4.07 -10.85
N SER A 121 4.45 -3.84 -11.76
CA SER A 121 3.28 -4.71 -11.96
C SER A 121 3.70 -6.10 -12.42
N LEU A 122 3.10 -7.13 -11.82
CA LEU A 122 3.26 -8.53 -12.24
C LEU A 122 2.21 -8.97 -13.26
N GLU A 123 1.23 -8.14 -13.56
CA GLU A 123 0.08 -8.49 -14.40
C GLU A 123 0.18 -7.94 -15.83
N THR A 124 1.35 -7.43 -16.21
CA THR A 124 1.54 -6.84 -17.54
C THR A 124 1.25 -7.84 -18.65
N THR A 125 0.34 -7.49 -19.55
CA THR A 125 -0.05 -8.35 -20.68
C THR A 125 1.01 -8.40 -21.79
N ASN A 126 1.90 -7.41 -21.85
CA ASN A 126 3.01 -7.37 -22.79
C ASN A 126 4.30 -7.90 -22.13
N THR A 127 4.75 -9.08 -22.56
CA THR A 127 5.92 -9.75 -21.99
C THR A 127 7.24 -9.00 -22.22
N ASN A 128 7.28 -8.07 -23.17
CA ASN A 128 8.50 -7.34 -23.54
C ASN A 128 8.69 -6.02 -22.78
N GLN A 129 7.73 -5.63 -21.92
CA GLN A 129 7.81 -4.36 -21.22
C GLN A 129 7.19 -4.46 -19.82
N GLN A 130 8.03 -4.30 -18.81
CA GLN A 130 7.58 -4.12 -17.44
C GLN A 130 6.94 -2.75 -17.27
N LEU A 131 5.85 -2.70 -16.49
CA LEU A 131 5.17 -1.48 -16.12
C LEU A 131 5.33 -1.23 -14.63
N ALA A 132 5.57 0.01 -14.25
CA ALA A 132 5.71 0.41 -12.86
C ALA A 132 4.74 1.54 -12.51
N TRP A 133 4.45 1.66 -11.22
CA TRP A 133 3.77 2.81 -10.65
C TRP A 133 4.49 4.09 -11.04
N THR A 134 3.70 5.07 -11.48
CA THR A 134 4.19 6.37 -11.91
C THR A 134 3.20 7.43 -11.47
N ILE A 135 3.68 8.45 -10.75
CA ILE A 135 2.90 9.64 -10.42
C ILE A 135 2.83 10.56 -11.63
N GLU A 136 1.63 11.02 -11.99
CA GLU A 136 1.43 11.98 -13.06
C GLU A 136 0.42 13.06 -12.66
N ARG A 137 0.60 14.27 -13.19
CA ARG A 137 -0.40 15.33 -13.04
C ARG A 137 -1.71 14.86 -13.68
N ASN A 138 -2.82 15.01 -12.95
CA ASN A 138 -4.13 14.78 -13.53
C ASN A 138 -4.54 16.01 -14.34
N THR A 139 -4.95 15.81 -15.59
CA THR A 139 -5.44 16.89 -16.44
C THR A 139 -6.96 16.91 -16.55
N THR A 140 -7.66 15.96 -15.92
CA THR A 140 -9.09 15.71 -16.13
C THR A 140 -9.94 15.81 -14.85
N SER A 141 -9.35 16.10 -13.69
CA SER A 141 -10.09 16.31 -12.44
C SER A 141 -9.35 17.26 -11.49
N ASP A 142 -10.02 17.72 -10.44
CA ASP A 142 -9.47 18.59 -9.40
C ASP A 142 -8.34 17.93 -8.58
N GLN A 143 -8.16 16.62 -8.67
CA GLN A 143 -7.07 15.92 -8.03
C GLN A 143 -5.75 16.24 -8.76
N ASN A 144 -4.78 16.88 -8.11
CA ASN A 144 -3.58 17.35 -8.80
C ASN A 144 -2.70 16.23 -9.40
N PHE A 145 -2.69 15.05 -8.79
CA PHE A 145 -1.84 13.93 -9.20
C PHE A 145 -2.57 12.58 -9.07
N VAL A 146 -2.34 11.70 -10.05
CA VAL A 146 -2.89 10.35 -10.12
C VAL A 146 -1.79 9.30 -10.23
N LEU A 147 -2.08 8.10 -9.73
CA LEU A 147 -1.22 6.94 -9.93
C LEU A 147 -1.57 6.23 -11.25
N LYS A 148 -0.56 6.01 -12.09
CA LYS A 148 -0.69 5.25 -13.35
C LYS A 148 0.37 4.16 -13.49
N LEU A 149 0.14 3.23 -14.40
CA LEU A 149 1.18 2.36 -14.94
C LEU A 149 1.89 3.01 -16.12
N ARG A 150 3.23 3.03 -16.11
CA ARG A 150 4.06 3.41 -17.26
C ARG A 150 5.22 2.43 -17.43
N PRO A 151 5.88 2.40 -18.61
CA PRO A 151 7.11 1.64 -18.79
C PRO A 151 8.10 1.87 -17.66
N TYR A 152 8.61 0.78 -17.08
CA TYR A 152 9.59 0.86 -16.01
C TYR A 152 10.94 1.31 -16.55
N THR A 153 11.36 2.52 -16.20
CA THR A 153 12.63 3.12 -16.63
C THR A 153 13.36 3.86 -15.50
N ARG A 154 12.93 3.68 -14.25
CA ARG A 154 13.48 4.31 -13.03
C ARG A 154 13.48 5.84 -13.10
N LEU A 155 12.41 6.42 -13.64
CA LEU A 155 12.24 7.86 -13.64
C LEU A 155 11.98 8.38 -12.21
N PRO A 156 12.28 9.65 -11.91
CA PRO A 156 11.95 10.25 -10.61
C PRO A 156 10.47 10.14 -10.22
N SER A 157 9.57 10.14 -11.21
CA SER A 157 8.13 9.93 -11.01
C SER A 157 7.75 8.48 -10.66
N GLN A 158 8.72 7.56 -10.66
CA GLN A 158 8.57 6.15 -10.27
C GLN A 158 9.24 5.86 -8.93
N GLU A 159 9.85 6.86 -8.30
CA GLU A 159 10.54 6.71 -7.02
C GLU A 159 9.60 6.99 -5.85
N PHE A 160 9.43 5.99 -5.00
CA PHE A 160 8.60 6.08 -3.80
C PHE A 160 9.41 5.79 -2.55
N ILE A 161 9.11 6.50 -1.47
CA ILE A 161 9.58 6.19 -0.13
C ILE A 161 8.44 5.45 0.56
N ILE A 162 8.75 4.28 1.12
CA ILE A 162 7.78 3.45 1.84
C ILE A 162 8.18 3.40 3.31
N THR A 163 7.30 3.88 4.20
CA THR A 163 7.52 3.88 5.65
C THR A 163 6.32 3.32 6.38
N GLN A 164 6.53 2.86 7.62
CA GLN A 164 5.43 2.48 8.51
C GLN A 164 5.13 3.63 9.49
N GLU A 165 3.84 3.88 9.71
CA GLU A 165 3.30 4.77 10.73
C GLU A 165 2.49 3.92 11.71
N LEU A 166 2.68 4.13 13.02
CA LEU A 166 1.88 3.44 14.03
C LEU A 166 0.43 3.90 13.91
N GLY A 167 -0.48 2.94 13.78
CA GLY A 167 -1.90 3.19 13.75
C GLY A 167 -2.49 3.38 15.13
N ASP A 168 -3.54 4.20 15.20
CA ASP A 168 -4.37 4.30 16.39
C ASP A 168 -5.00 2.93 16.70
N ASP A 169 -4.78 2.46 17.92
CA ASP A 169 -5.25 1.16 18.40
C ASP A 169 -6.79 1.10 18.29
N LEU A 170 -7.33 0.14 17.54
CA LEU A 170 -8.79 -0.03 17.37
C LEU A 170 -9.48 -0.57 18.64
N THR A 171 -8.76 -0.72 19.75
CA THR A 171 -9.27 -1.21 21.04
C THR A 171 -9.90 -0.12 21.92
N GLY A 172 -10.01 1.11 21.42
CA GLY A 172 -10.62 2.24 22.13
C GLY A 172 -12.13 2.43 21.92
N ARG A 173 -12.97 1.39 22.02
CA ARG A 173 -14.42 1.49 22.31
C ARG A 173 -14.95 0.26 23.02
#